data_AF-A0A9X2YAK9-F1
#
_entry.id   AF-A0A9X2YAK9-F1
#
_cell.length_a   1.000
_cell.length_b   1.000
_cell.length_c   1.000
_cell.angle_alpha   90.00
_cell.angle_beta   90.00
_cell.angle_gamma   90.00
#
_symmetry.space_group_name_H-M   'P 1'
#
loop_
_entity.id
_entity.type
_entity.pdbx_description
1 polymer ?
#
loop_
_entity_poly.entity_id
_entity_poly.type
_entity_poly.pdbx_seq_one_letter_code
_entity_poly.pdbx_strand_id
1 'polypeptide(L)'
;MRTPRRRTASEQVSAALLDAAETVLDRDGAAAVTVRAVAREAGVAPMGVYNRFSNKDGLLAALALRAFDDLAAAIDVGPDGGPVDRLRRACRGYRRFALSHPARYTLIFAAGSPAADPASPVTVRGREVFAVLVALVGALTLRRGLDPVDAAQAMWNGQHGAVTLELAGVLQTPDAAASFEHTIDALIRGLQAVRP
;
A
#
# COMPACT_ATOMS: atom_id res chain seq x y z
N MET A 1 -4.21 -17.46 -40.53
CA MET A 1 -3.29 -16.74 -39.61
C MET A 1 -4.13 -15.81 -38.74
N ARG A 2 -4.40 -16.15 -37.46
CA ARG A 2 -5.27 -15.37 -36.55
C ARG A 2 -4.43 -14.35 -35.79
N THR A 3 -4.68 -13.06 -36.02
CA THR A 3 -3.97 -11.95 -35.38
C THR A 3 -4.33 -11.82 -33.89
N PRO A 4 -3.37 -11.74 -32.95
CA PRO A 4 -3.65 -11.56 -31.54
C PRO A 4 -3.90 -10.07 -31.23
N ARG A 5 -5.13 -9.58 -31.42
CA ARG A 5 -5.52 -8.16 -31.18
C ARG A 5 -6.43 -7.96 -29.95
N ARG A 6 -6.52 -8.95 -29.05
CA ARG A 6 -7.55 -8.98 -27.98
C ARG A 6 -7.03 -8.84 -26.54
N ARG A 7 -5.75 -9.15 -26.26
CA ARG A 7 -5.15 -9.00 -24.91
C ARG A 7 -4.89 -7.54 -24.55
N THR A 8 -4.17 -6.81 -25.42
CA THR A 8 -3.79 -5.41 -25.19
C THR A 8 -4.99 -4.47 -25.05
N ALA A 9 -6.03 -4.63 -25.88
CA ALA A 9 -7.24 -3.81 -25.78
C ALA A 9 -8.04 -4.07 -24.49
N SER A 10 -8.07 -5.32 -24.01
CA SER A 10 -8.74 -5.69 -22.76
C SER A 10 -8.00 -5.15 -21.54
N GLU A 11 -6.66 -5.22 -21.53
CA GLU A 11 -5.81 -4.65 -20.48
C GLU A 11 -5.90 -3.12 -20.44
N GLN A 12 -5.89 -2.44 -21.60
CA GLN A 12 -6.08 -0.98 -21.70
C GLN A 12 -7.45 -0.51 -21.19
N VAL A 13 -8.54 -1.23 -21.53
CA VAL A 13 -9.88 -0.91 -21.00
C VAL A 13 -9.93 -1.11 -19.48
N SER A 14 -9.20 -2.11 -18.97
CA SER A 14 -9.14 -2.36 -17.52
C SER A 14 -8.38 -1.28 -16.78
N ALA A 15 -7.27 -0.80 -17.35
CA ALA A 15 -6.52 0.33 -16.82
C ALA A 15 -7.38 1.60 -16.80
N ALA A 16 -8.03 1.95 -17.91
CA ALA A 16 -8.89 3.13 -17.98
C ALA A 16 -10.06 3.10 -16.98
N LEU A 17 -10.69 1.93 -16.78
CA LEU A 17 -11.74 1.78 -15.77
C LEU A 17 -11.21 1.91 -14.34
N LEU A 18 -10.01 1.38 -14.07
CA LEU A 18 -9.36 1.57 -12.78
C LEU A 18 -9.00 3.05 -12.59
N ASP A 19 -8.42 3.73 -13.58
CA ASP A 19 -8.09 5.17 -13.51
C ASP A 19 -9.31 6.02 -13.14
N ALA A 20 -10.45 5.74 -13.78
CA ALA A 20 -11.72 6.36 -13.44
C ALA A 20 -12.15 6.03 -11.99
N ALA A 21 -11.99 4.78 -11.56
CA ALA A 21 -12.33 4.37 -10.21
C ALA A 21 -11.43 5.03 -9.14
N GLU A 22 -10.15 5.23 -9.44
CA GLU A 22 -9.22 6.02 -8.61
C GLU A 22 -9.62 7.48 -8.55
N THR A 23 -10.00 8.07 -9.69
CA THR A 23 -10.46 9.46 -9.72
C THR A 23 -11.68 9.65 -8.82
N VAL A 24 -12.63 8.70 -8.85
CA VAL A 24 -13.78 8.71 -7.93
C VAL A 24 -13.33 8.49 -6.48
N LEU A 25 -12.43 7.55 -6.22
CA LEU A 25 -11.95 7.24 -4.87
C LEU A 25 -11.23 8.44 -4.23
N ASP A 26 -10.35 9.10 -4.97
CA ASP A 26 -9.55 10.20 -4.47
C ASP A 26 -10.39 11.47 -4.28
N ARG A 27 -11.40 11.70 -5.15
CA ARG A 27 -12.30 12.86 -5.07
C ARG A 27 -13.41 12.69 -4.03
N ASP A 28 -14.06 11.52 -4.01
CA ASP A 28 -15.34 11.32 -3.34
C ASP A 28 -15.28 10.24 -2.21
N GLY A 29 -14.13 9.56 -2.06
CA GLY A 29 -13.92 8.52 -1.04
C GLY A 29 -14.49 7.14 -1.41
N ALA A 30 -14.14 6.14 -0.59
CA ALA A 30 -14.43 4.72 -0.88
C ALA A 30 -15.95 4.40 -0.98
N ALA A 31 -16.80 5.12 -0.24
CA ALA A 31 -18.24 4.91 -0.29
C ALA A 31 -18.84 5.29 -1.66
N ALA A 32 -18.27 6.27 -2.33
CA ALA A 32 -18.71 6.77 -3.64
C ALA A 32 -18.25 5.88 -4.80
N VAL A 33 -17.26 5.00 -4.58
CA VAL A 33 -16.80 4.03 -5.58
C VAL A 33 -17.90 3.00 -5.83
N THR A 34 -18.69 3.25 -6.88
CA THR A 34 -19.76 2.38 -7.34
C THR A 34 -19.61 2.11 -8.83
N VAL A 35 -20.13 0.97 -9.30
CA VAL A 35 -20.10 0.60 -10.72
C VAL A 35 -20.65 1.73 -11.62
N ARG A 36 -21.73 2.38 -11.19
CA ARG A 36 -22.34 3.49 -11.94
C ARG A 36 -21.48 4.75 -11.93
N ALA A 37 -20.90 5.12 -10.77
CA ALA A 37 -20.02 6.27 -10.67
C ALA A 37 -18.78 6.09 -11.54
N VAL A 38 -18.16 4.91 -11.50
CA VAL A 38 -16.99 4.58 -12.33
C VAL A 38 -17.34 4.56 -13.81
N ALA A 39 -18.48 3.98 -14.20
CA ALA A 39 -18.90 3.97 -15.60
C ALA A 39 -19.12 5.39 -16.14
N ARG A 40 -19.72 6.27 -15.33
CA ARG A 40 -19.90 7.69 -15.66
C ARG A 40 -18.56 8.40 -15.79
N GLU A 41 -17.66 8.21 -14.84
CA GLU A 41 -16.31 8.81 -14.87
C GLU A 41 -15.51 8.34 -16.09
N ALA A 42 -15.61 7.05 -16.45
CA ALA A 42 -14.93 6.49 -17.60
C ALA A 42 -15.63 6.75 -18.96
N GLY A 43 -16.82 7.37 -18.96
CA GLY A 43 -17.60 7.60 -20.19
C GLY A 43 -18.11 6.32 -20.88
N VAL A 44 -18.37 5.25 -20.13
CA VAL A 44 -18.82 3.95 -20.66
C VAL A 44 -20.15 3.50 -20.06
N ALA A 45 -20.78 2.49 -20.67
CA ALA A 45 -21.96 1.85 -20.09
C ALA A 45 -21.61 1.05 -18.82
N PRO A 46 -22.48 1.03 -17.78
CA PRO A 46 -22.24 0.25 -16.55
C PRO A 46 -21.95 -1.24 -16.78
N MET A 47 -22.53 -1.84 -17.82
CA MET A 47 -22.26 -3.22 -18.20
C MET A 47 -20.78 -3.47 -18.56
N GLY A 48 -20.07 -2.46 -19.07
CA GLY A 48 -18.63 -2.56 -19.33
C GLY A 48 -17.81 -2.75 -18.06
N VAL A 49 -18.22 -2.09 -16.98
CA VAL A 49 -17.60 -2.23 -15.65
C VAL A 49 -17.95 -3.57 -15.02
N TYR A 50 -19.22 -3.98 -15.07
CA TYR A 50 -19.65 -5.31 -14.59
C TYR A 50 -18.93 -6.45 -15.31
N ASN A 51 -18.76 -6.37 -16.63
CA ASN A 51 -18.04 -7.39 -17.38
C ASN A 51 -16.58 -7.55 -16.95
N ARG A 52 -15.97 -6.48 -16.38
CA ARG A 52 -14.58 -6.51 -15.95
C ARG A 52 -14.41 -6.95 -14.49
N PHE A 53 -15.25 -6.42 -13.60
CA PHE A 53 -15.05 -6.57 -12.16
C PHE A 53 -16.14 -7.40 -11.48
N SER A 54 -17.13 -7.88 -12.23
CA SER A 54 -18.29 -8.65 -11.78
C SER A 54 -19.26 -7.90 -10.86
N ASN A 55 -18.75 -7.18 -9.85
CA ASN A 55 -19.54 -6.44 -8.87
C ASN A 55 -18.69 -5.32 -8.20
N LYS A 56 -19.26 -4.65 -7.19
CA LYS A 56 -18.56 -3.60 -6.43
C LYS A 56 -17.33 -4.14 -5.69
N ASP A 57 -17.43 -5.33 -5.10
CA ASP A 57 -16.34 -5.91 -4.31
C ASP A 57 -15.14 -6.28 -5.19
N GLY A 58 -15.39 -6.83 -6.38
CA GLY A 58 -14.34 -7.09 -7.37
C GLY A 58 -13.67 -5.81 -7.88
N LEU A 59 -14.41 -4.70 -7.98
CA LEU A 59 -13.84 -3.39 -8.32
C LEU A 59 -12.96 -2.86 -7.18
N LEU A 60 -13.42 -2.95 -5.93
CA LEU A 60 -12.64 -2.53 -4.76
C LEU A 60 -11.39 -3.39 -4.57
N ALA A 61 -11.49 -4.71 -4.79
CA ALA A 61 -10.34 -5.61 -4.76
C ALA A 61 -9.31 -5.26 -5.84
N ALA A 62 -9.76 -4.95 -7.06
CA ALA A 62 -8.87 -4.54 -8.13
C ALA A 62 -8.18 -3.19 -7.84
N LEU A 63 -8.90 -2.24 -7.24
CA LEU A 63 -8.32 -0.97 -6.76
C LEU A 63 -7.30 -1.21 -5.63
N ALA A 64 -7.61 -2.08 -4.68
CA ALA A 64 -6.69 -2.40 -3.59
C ALA A 64 -5.41 -3.07 -4.10
N LEU A 65 -5.50 -3.95 -5.10
CA LEU A 65 -4.33 -4.53 -5.75
C LEU A 65 -3.44 -3.47 -6.39
N ARG A 66 -4.02 -2.51 -7.13
CA ARG A 66 -3.24 -1.42 -7.73
C ARG A 66 -2.64 -0.50 -6.66
N ALA A 67 -3.38 -0.20 -5.61
CA ALA A 67 -2.85 0.57 -4.49
C ALA A 67 -1.70 -0.14 -3.76
N PHE A 68 -1.71 -1.47 -3.67
CA PHE A 68 -0.55 -2.23 -3.20
C PHE A 68 0.63 -2.18 -4.18
N ASP A 69 0.38 -2.18 -5.49
CA ASP A 69 1.44 -2.01 -6.50
C ASP A 69 2.09 -0.62 -6.40
N ASP A 70 1.28 0.43 -6.23
CA ASP A 70 1.77 1.79 -5.99
C ASP A 70 2.58 1.87 -4.69
N LEU A 71 2.10 1.23 -3.62
CA LEU A 71 2.85 1.15 -2.36
C LEU A 71 4.16 0.39 -2.53
N ALA A 72 4.15 -0.75 -3.24
CA ALA A 72 5.34 -1.55 -3.51
C ALA A 72 6.39 -0.72 -4.26
N ALA A 73 5.98 0.04 -5.27
CA ALA A 73 6.85 0.96 -5.99
C ALA A 73 7.36 2.09 -5.08
N ALA A 74 6.53 2.63 -4.19
CA ALA A 74 6.94 3.69 -3.27
C ALA A 74 7.98 3.25 -2.24
N ILE A 75 7.99 1.97 -1.85
CA ILE A 75 8.95 1.38 -0.91
C ILE A 75 10.14 0.68 -1.58
N ASP A 76 10.17 0.61 -2.92
CA ASP A 76 11.33 0.14 -3.65
C ASP A 76 12.42 1.22 -3.64
N VAL A 77 13.50 0.93 -2.90
CA VAL A 77 14.57 1.89 -2.60
C VAL A 77 15.87 1.60 -3.33
N GLY A 78 15.90 0.56 -4.18
CA GLY A 78 17.11 0.08 -4.85
C GLY A 78 18.21 -0.40 -3.88
N PRO A 79 19.38 -0.79 -4.42
CA PRO A 79 20.46 -1.39 -3.64
C PRO A 79 21.33 -0.37 -2.89
N ASP A 80 21.28 0.91 -3.27
CA ASP A 80 22.26 1.92 -2.87
C ASP A 80 22.22 2.28 -1.37
N GLY A 81 23.38 2.46 -0.77
CA GLY A 81 23.53 2.84 0.64
C GLY A 81 23.42 1.66 1.63
N GLY A 82 23.65 1.96 2.91
CA GLY A 82 23.65 0.96 3.96
C GLY A 82 22.25 0.44 4.32
N PRO A 83 22.13 -0.71 5.00
CA PRO A 83 20.84 -1.30 5.38
C PRO A 83 19.90 -0.34 6.13
N VAL A 84 20.44 0.46 7.05
CA VAL A 84 19.67 1.46 7.81
C VAL A 84 19.10 2.55 6.89
N ASP A 85 19.91 3.07 5.96
CA ASP A 85 19.47 4.14 5.06
C ASP A 85 18.40 3.63 4.08
N ARG A 86 18.55 2.40 3.59
CA ARG A 86 17.52 1.76 2.75
C ARG A 86 16.20 1.63 3.49
N LEU A 87 16.22 1.15 4.75
CA LEU A 87 15.02 1.04 5.56
C LEU A 87 14.37 2.41 5.81
N ARG A 88 15.15 3.45 6.14
CA ARG A 88 14.63 4.81 6.28
C ARG A 88 13.97 5.31 5.01
N ARG A 89 14.60 5.10 3.84
CA ARG A 89 14.01 5.50 2.55
C ARG A 89 12.69 4.77 2.29
N ALA A 90 12.59 3.49 2.65
CA ALA A 90 11.38 2.70 2.46
C ALA A 90 10.25 3.18 3.39
N CYS A 91 10.55 3.45 4.66
CA CYS A 91 9.59 4.06 5.58
C CYS A 91 9.11 5.44 5.09
N ARG A 92 10.00 6.28 4.58
CA ARG A 92 9.62 7.56 3.97
C ARG A 92 8.75 7.36 2.72
N GLY A 93 9.02 6.32 1.93
CA GLY A 93 8.19 5.89 0.80
C GLY A 93 6.78 5.52 1.21
N TYR A 94 6.65 4.69 2.25
CA TYR A 94 5.39 4.31 2.87
C TYR A 94 4.58 5.54 3.31
N ARG A 95 5.21 6.46 4.05
CA ARG A 95 4.57 7.73 4.47
C ARG A 95 4.16 8.59 3.29
N ARG A 96 5.04 8.79 2.29
CA ARG A 96 4.71 9.59 1.10
C ARG A 96 3.50 9.03 0.36
N PHE A 97 3.44 7.70 0.16
CA PHE A 97 2.29 7.06 -0.47
C PHE A 97 1.00 7.36 0.30
N ALA A 98 1.02 7.19 1.62
CA ALA A 98 -0.15 7.41 2.47
C ALA A 98 -0.65 8.86 2.45
N LEU A 99 0.27 9.84 2.50
CA LEU A 99 -0.08 11.27 2.48
C LEU A 99 -0.54 11.74 1.10
N SER A 100 0.07 11.24 0.02
CA SER A 100 -0.32 11.59 -1.35
C SER A 100 -1.64 10.96 -1.76
N HIS A 101 -1.98 9.78 -1.22
CA HIS A 101 -3.20 9.05 -1.57
C HIS A 101 -3.95 8.49 -0.35
N PRO A 102 -4.50 9.34 0.55
CA PRO A 102 -5.11 8.88 1.79
C PRO A 102 -6.25 7.88 1.59
N ALA A 103 -7.11 8.10 0.59
CA ALA A 103 -8.24 7.22 0.29
C ALA A 103 -7.78 5.83 -0.19
N ARG A 104 -6.72 5.76 -1.02
CA ARG A 104 -6.11 4.50 -1.47
C ARG A 104 -5.42 3.77 -0.33
N TYR A 105 -4.72 4.51 0.53
CA TYR A 105 -4.10 3.99 1.74
C TYR A 105 -5.12 3.38 2.69
N THR A 106 -6.24 4.06 2.95
CA THR A 106 -7.33 3.48 3.75
C THR A 106 -7.93 2.25 3.07
N LEU A 107 -8.10 2.27 1.75
CA LEU A 107 -8.68 1.17 1.00
C LEU A 107 -7.91 -0.14 1.18
N ILE A 108 -6.57 -0.13 1.11
CA ILE A 108 -5.79 -1.38 1.23
C ILE A 108 -5.94 -2.09 2.58
N PHE A 109 -6.34 -1.37 3.64
CA PHE A 109 -6.65 -1.98 4.95
C PHE A 109 -8.14 -2.32 5.11
N ALA A 110 -9.01 -1.72 4.31
CA ALA A 110 -10.46 -1.98 4.31
C ALA A 110 -10.87 -3.09 3.33
N ALA A 111 -10.08 -3.35 2.28
CA ALA A 111 -10.42 -4.24 1.16
C ALA A 111 -10.33 -5.75 1.47
N GLY A 112 -10.25 -6.12 2.75
CA GLY A 112 -10.30 -7.51 3.21
C GLY A 112 -9.31 -7.78 4.33
N SER A 113 -9.77 -8.47 5.37
CA SER A 113 -8.89 -8.95 6.44
C SER A 113 -8.23 -10.27 6.02
N PRO A 114 -6.92 -10.46 6.26
CA PRO A 114 -6.28 -11.78 6.13
C PRO A 114 -6.98 -12.89 6.93
N ALA A 115 -7.67 -12.53 8.02
CA ALA A 115 -8.45 -13.48 8.82
C ALA A 115 -9.77 -13.90 8.14
N ALA A 116 -10.32 -13.06 7.27
CA ALA A 116 -11.57 -13.35 6.55
C ALA A 116 -11.33 -14.23 5.32
N ASP A 117 -10.30 -13.91 4.52
CA ASP A 117 -9.87 -14.74 3.40
C ASP A 117 -8.33 -14.69 3.25
N PRO A 118 -7.62 -15.69 3.79
CA PRO A 118 -6.17 -15.78 3.68
C PRO A 118 -5.67 -15.98 2.24
N ALA A 119 -6.51 -16.52 1.36
CA ALA A 119 -6.16 -16.88 -0.01
C ALA A 119 -6.56 -15.81 -1.04
N SER A 120 -7.29 -14.77 -0.62
CA SER A 120 -7.69 -13.69 -1.52
C SER A 120 -6.45 -13.05 -2.19
N PRO A 121 -6.54 -12.64 -3.47
CA PRO A 121 -5.44 -11.96 -4.15
C PRO A 121 -4.94 -10.71 -3.42
N VAL A 122 -5.84 -9.94 -2.80
CA VAL A 122 -5.51 -8.74 -2.02
C VAL A 122 -4.67 -9.11 -0.80
N THR A 123 -5.08 -10.16 -0.08
CA THR A 123 -4.34 -10.66 1.09
C THR A 123 -2.96 -11.17 0.70
N VAL A 124 -2.86 -11.95 -0.39
CA VAL A 124 -1.59 -12.45 -0.91
C VAL A 124 -0.66 -11.29 -1.24
N ARG A 125 -1.17 -10.28 -1.96
CA ARG A 125 -0.39 -9.10 -2.34
C ARG A 125 0.09 -8.30 -1.13
N GLY A 126 -0.76 -8.12 -0.12
CA GLY A 126 -0.37 -7.48 1.14
C GLY A 126 0.78 -8.20 1.85
N ARG A 127 0.80 -9.55 1.85
CA ARG A 127 1.92 -10.33 2.39
C ARG A 127 3.21 -10.17 1.58
N GLU A 128 3.12 -10.10 0.26
CA GLU A 128 4.29 -9.84 -0.60
C GLU A 128 4.91 -8.47 -0.31
N VAL A 129 4.08 -7.43 -0.15
CA VAL A 129 4.56 -6.09 0.22
C VAL A 129 5.17 -6.10 1.62
N PHE A 130 4.57 -6.82 2.58
CA PHE A 130 5.15 -6.99 3.91
C PHE A 130 6.50 -7.72 3.87
N ALA A 131 6.67 -8.72 3.00
CA ALA A 131 7.93 -9.44 2.85
C ALA A 131 9.10 -8.52 2.41
N VAL A 132 8.84 -7.42 1.70
CA VAL A 132 9.84 -6.39 1.39
C VAL A 132 10.38 -5.76 2.68
N LEU A 133 9.49 -5.44 3.63
CA LEU A 133 9.89 -4.90 4.93
C LEU A 133 10.70 -5.93 5.73
N VAL A 134 10.30 -7.21 5.71
CA VAL A 134 11.05 -8.32 6.33
C VAL A 134 12.47 -8.38 5.77
N ALA A 135 12.64 -8.29 4.45
CA ALA A 135 13.96 -8.31 3.82
C ALA A 135 14.82 -7.09 4.22
N LEU A 136 14.24 -5.89 4.26
CA LEU A 136 14.94 -4.67 4.66
C LEU A 136 15.40 -4.72 6.12
N VAL A 137 14.53 -5.18 7.02
CA VAL A 137 14.84 -5.31 8.45
C VAL A 137 15.82 -6.46 8.70
N GLY A 138 15.69 -7.58 7.97
CA GLY A 138 16.61 -8.72 8.04
C GLY A 138 18.04 -8.40 7.57
N ALA A 139 18.23 -7.33 6.79
CA ALA A 139 19.56 -6.83 6.42
C ALA A 139 20.25 -6.03 7.54
N LEU A 140 19.57 -5.73 8.65
CA LEU A 140 20.16 -5.08 9.82
C LEU A 140 20.89 -6.09 10.71
N THR A 141 21.79 -5.60 11.56
CA THR A 141 22.29 -6.37 12.72
C THR A 141 21.26 -6.34 13.84
N LEU A 142 20.31 -7.27 13.81
CA LEU A 142 19.24 -7.36 14.81
C LEU A 142 19.75 -7.77 16.20
N ARG A 143 19.00 -7.40 17.24
CA ARG A 143 19.22 -7.91 18.60
C ARG A 143 19.19 -9.44 18.60
N ARG A 144 20.04 -10.05 19.44
CA ARG A 144 20.15 -11.51 19.53
C ARG A 144 18.78 -12.15 19.83
N GLY A 145 18.39 -13.12 19.01
CA GLY A 145 17.15 -13.87 19.16
C GLY A 145 15.89 -13.16 18.65
N LEU A 146 16.00 -11.98 18.05
CA LEU A 146 14.88 -11.30 17.42
C LEU A 146 14.69 -11.79 15.98
N ASP A 147 13.55 -12.41 15.70
CA ASP A 147 13.19 -12.87 14.37
C ASP A 147 12.93 -11.68 13.41
N PRO A 148 13.39 -11.73 12.14
CA PRO A 148 13.16 -10.66 11.17
C PRO A 148 11.69 -10.34 10.90
N VAL A 149 10.80 -11.33 10.96
CA VAL A 149 9.35 -11.14 10.78
C VAL A 149 8.78 -10.36 11.96
N ASP A 150 9.14 -10.74 13.19
CA ASP A 150 8.73 -10.00 14.40
C ASP A 150 9.29 -8.57 14.42
N ALA A 151 10.54 -8.40 13.99
CA ALA A 151 11.16 -7.09 13.85
C ALA A 151 10.45 -6.22 12.80
N ALA A 152 10.08 -6.80 11.66
CA ALA A 152 9.30 -6.13 10.62
C ALA A 152 7.88 -5.78 11.10
N GLN A 153 7.24 -6.66 11.87
CA GLN A 153 5.93 -6.37 12.47
C GLN A 153 6.02 -5.19 13.44
N ALA A 154 7.04 -5.16 14.31
CA ALA A 154 7.25 -4.04 15.24
C ALA A 154 7.52 -2.71 14.48
N MET A 155 8.35 -2.77 13.43
CA MET A 155 8.59 -1.62 12.55
C MET A 155 7.31 -1.15 11.88
N TRP A 156 6.51 -2.09 11.36
CA TRP A 156 5.26 -1.77 10.70
C TRP A 156 4.23 -1.14 11.66
N ASN A 157 4.06 -1.71 12.86
CA ASN A 157 3.19 -1.14 13.90
C ASN A 157 3.51 0.33 14.18
N GLY A 158 4.79 0.64 14.36
CA GLY A 158 5.23 2.00 14.68
C GLY A 158 5.07 2.97 13.52
N GLN A 159 5.52 2.62 12.31
CA GLN A 159 5.37 3.52 11.15
C GLN A 159 3.89 3.69 10.74
N HIS A 160 3.10 2.61 10.78
CA HIS A 160 1.68 2.65 10.44
C HIS A 160 0.91 3.49 11.44
N GLY A 161 1.16 3.31 12.75
CA GLY A 161 0.57 4.13 13.80
C GLY A 161 0.91 5.62 13.62
N ALA A 162 2.18 5.95 13.35
CA ALA A 162 2.61 7.33 13.11
C ALA A 162 1.87 7.97 11.92
N VAL A 163 1.79 7.26 10.78
CA VAL A 163 1.09 7.73 9.58
C VAL A 163 -0.41 7.87 9.82
N THR A 164 -1.04 6.91 10.51
CA THR A 164 -2.48 6.95 10.77
C THR A 164 -2.86 8.11 11.70
N LEU A 165 -2.04 8.40 12.73
CA LEU A 165 -2.24 9.55 13.60
C LEU A 165 -2.03 10.88 12.87
N GLU A 166 -1.06 10.94 11.96
CA GLU A 166 -0.82 12.11 11.10
C GLU A 166 -2.02 12.37 10.18
N LEU A 167 -2.50 11.34 9.47
CA LEU A 167 -3.67 11.45 8.58
C LEU A 167 -4.94 11.84 9.34
N ALA A 168 -5.08 11.41 10.60
CA ALA A 168 -6.20 11.79 11.46
C ALA A 168 -6.08 13.22 12.01
N GLY A 169 -4.93 13.89 11.89
CA GLY A 169 -4.71 15.23 12.42
C GLY A 169 -4.71 15.31 13.95
N VAL A 170 -4.39 14.20 14.64
CA VAL A 170 -4.47 14.08 16.11
C VAL A 170 -3.10 14.05 16.79
N LEU A 171 -2.03 14.33 16.04
CA LEU A 171 -0.69 14.46 16.61
C LEU A 171 -0.66 15.56 17.67
N GLN A 172 0.07 15.29 18.76
CA GLN A 172 0.26 16.24 19.88
C GLN A 172 1.56 17.06 19.72
N THR A 173 2.21 16.93 18.56
CA THR A 173 3.45 17.61 18.20
C THR A 173 3.21 18.48 16.97
N PRO A 174 3.88 19.64 16.85
CA PRO A 174 3.64 20.58 15.75
C PRO A 174 4.23 20.13 14.42
N ASP A 175 5.27 19.29 14.44
CA ASP A 175 5.95 18.81 13.23
C ASP A 175 5.74 17.30 13.07
N ALA A 176 4.82 16.94 12.18
CA ALA A 176 4.50 15.56 11.86
C ALA A 176 5.66 14.82 11.18
N ALA A 177 6.43 15.51 10.32
CA ALA A 177 7.55 14.91 9.61
C ALA A 177 8.69 14.59 10.57
N ALA A 178 9.06 15.54 11.44
CA ALA A 178 10.05 15.28 12.49
C ALA A 178 9.60 14.17 13.44
N SER A 179 8.31 14.16 13.81
CA SER A 179 7.76 13.11 14.68
C SER A 179 7.86 11.72 14.04
N PHE A 180 7.55 11.61 12.75
CA PHE A 180 7.73 10.36 12.00
C PHE A 180 9.20 9.91 11.97
N GLU A 181 10.13 10.82 11.70
CA GLU A 181 11.58 10.52 11.69
C GLU A 181 12.04 10.04 13.07
N HIS A 182 11.62 10.69 14.16
CA HIS A 182 11.92 10.23 15.52
C HIS A 182 11.37 8.83 15.81
N THR A 183 10.14 8.52 15.36
CA THR A 183 9.55 7.18 15.52
C THR A 183 10.39 6.12 14.82
N ILE A 184 10.71 6.30 13.54
CA ILE A 184 11.48 5.29 12.80
C ILE A 184 12.91 5.17 13.35
N ASP A 185 13.54 6.28 13.77
CA ASP A 185 14.87 6.24 14.38
C ASP A 185 14.88 5.48 15.71
N ALA A 186 13.87 5.68 16.56
CA ALA A 186 13.74 4.96 17.82
C ALA A 186 13.53 3.46 17.57
N LEU A 187 12.69 3.09 16.59
CA LEU A 187 12.46 1.70 16.20
C LEU A 187 13.73 1.05 15.65
N ILE A 188 14.42 1.69 14.70
CA ILE A 188 15.66 1.15 14.11
C ILE A 188 16.70 0.90 15.21
N ARG A 189 16.93 1.87 16.11
CA ARG A 189 17.85 1.70 17.24
C ARG A 189 17.42 0.56 18.16
N GLY A 190 16.13 0.46 18.47
CA GLY A 190 15.58 -0.59 19.32
C GLY A 190 15.61 -1.99 18.71
N LEU A 191 15.65 -2.11 17.39
CA LEU A 191 15.79 -3.39 16.68
C LEU A 191 17.25 -3.85 16.60
N GLN A 192 18.21 -2.94 16.65
CA GLN A 192 19.63 -3.24 16.46
C GLN A 192 20.31 -3.74 17.73
N ALA A 193 21.31 -4.61 17.56
CA ALA A 193 22.23 -4.95 18.64
C ALA A 193 23.02 -3.71 19.07
N VAL A 194 23.12 -3.49 20.39
CA VAL A 194 24.00 -2.45 20.95
C VAL A 194 25.44 -2.87 20.66
N ARG A 195 26.21 -1.98 20.02
CA ARG A 195 27.65 -2.21 19.90
C ARG A 195 28.25 -2.10 21.32
N PRO A 196 29.07 -3.07 21.76
CA PRO A 196 29.72 -3.05 23.06
C PRO A 196 30.64 -1.84 23.22
#